data_AF-A0A7S3URW8-F1
#
_entry.id   AF-A0A7S3URW8-F1
#
_cell.length_a   1.000
_cell.length_b   1.000
_cell.length_c   1.000
_cell.angle_alpha   90.00
_cell.angle_beta   90.00
_cell.angle_gamma   90.00
#
_symmetry.space_group_name_H-M   'P 1'
#
loop_
_entity.id
_entity.type
_entity.pdbx_description
1 polymer ?
#
loop_
_entity_poly.entity_id
_entity_poly.type
_entity_poly.pdbx_seq_one_letter_code
_entity_poly.pdbx_strand_id
1 'polypeptide(L)'
;TPFQGAVTAVIVLNAIYIGIETDRNFSFTGSVGSGAAQVYQAFNLLFTGIFLVELCLRLFALRAQFFRDSWNLFDFVLVAISVADTIVAFGQTGEESSSFLSVLRLLKGFRVARVLRLLRLFKELWLMVRGLIGSLRVLFWTWVLLAVIIYMFAIVLVQVVGQPQSEHVLDVGDMSLTVAQLCGNVPRAMFTLFQLMTTEGWADISRGMENL
;
A
#
# COMPACT_ATOMS: atom_id res chain seq x y z
N THR A 1 -2.48 11.01 -32.10
CA THR A 1 -3.55 10.74 -33.09
C THR A 1 -4.91 10.87 -32.42
N PRO A 2 -6.03 11.09 -33.15
CA PRO A 2 -7.36 11.23 -32.55
C PRO A 2 -7.73 10.07 -31.61
N PHE A 3 -7.28 8.85 -31.93
CA PHE A 3 -7.43 7.67 -31.08
C PHE A 3 -6.78 7.82 -29.69
N GLN A 4 -5.55 8.34 -29.60
CA GLN A 4 -4.87 8.56 -28.32
C GLN A 4 -5.55 9.63 -27.47
N GLY A 5 -6.13 10.65 -28.10
CA GLY A 5 -6.92 11.68 -27.40
C GLY A 5 -8.18 11.10 -26.77
N ALA A 6 -8.89 10.22 -27.50
CA ALA A 6 -10.07 9.52 -26.98
C ALA A 6 -9.72 8.62 -25.78
N VAL A 7 -8.67 7.81 -25.88
CA VAL A 7 -8.21 6.96 -24.76
C VAL A 7 -7.83 7.80 -23.54
N THR A 8 -7.12 8.90 -23.76
CA THR A 8 -6.74 9.83 -22.69
C THR A 8 -7.97 10.40 -21.99
N ALA A 9 -8.98 10.81 -22.75
CA ALA A 9 -10.24 11.31 -22.19
C ALA A 9 -10.93 10.23 -21.34
N VAL A 10 -10.97 8.97 -21.81
CA VAL A 10 -11.54 7.85 -21.05
C VAL A 10 -10.77 7.60 -19.74
N ILE A 11 -9.44 7.69 -19.75
CA ILE A 11 -8.62 7.56 -18.54
C ILE A 11 -8.94 8.68 -17.53
N VAL A 12 -9.03 9.92 -18.00
CA VAL A 12 -9.34 11.07 -17.13
C VAL A 12 -10.75 10.95 -16.55
N LEU A 13 -11.75 10.58 -17.38
CA LEU A 13 -13.11 10.33 -16.93
C LEU A 13 -13.18 9.20 -15.91
N ASN A 14 -12.46 8.11 -16.13
CA ASN A 14 -12.39 7.00 -15.18
C ASN A 14 -11.75 7.41 -13.85
N ALA A 15 -10.70 8.25 -13.88
CA ALA A 15 -10.06 8.75 -12.67
C ALA A 15 -10.98 9.68 -11.86
N ILE A 16 -11.67 10.62 -12.53
CA ILE A 16 -12.67 11.49 -11.89
C ILE A 16 -13.79 10.64 -11.27
N TYR A 17 -14.28 9.66 -12.02
CA TYR A 17 -15.31 8.74 -11.55
C TYR A 17 -14.88 7.97 -10.29
N ILE A 18 -13.66 7.41 -10.26
CA ILE A 18 -13.11 6.73 -9.08
C ILE A 18 -13.01 7.68 -7.89
N GLY A 19 -12.64 8.95 -8.12
CA GLY A 19 -12.62 9.98 -7.07
C GLY A 19 -14.00 10.23 -6.47
N ILE A 20 -15.02 10.43 -7.30
CA ILE A 20 -16.41 10.63 -6.87
C ILE A 20 -16.94 9.39 -6.14
N GLU A 21 -16.65 8.19 -6.66
CA GLU A 21 -17.03 6.94 -6.01
C GLU A 21 -16.41 6.84 -4.62
N THR A 22 -15.13 7.20 -4.47
CA THR A 22 -14.41 7.11 -3.19
C THR A 22 -14.98 8.09 -2.15
N ASP A 23 -15.24 9.34 -2.53
CA ASP A 23 -15.79 10.37 -1.63
C ASP A 23 -17.21 10.04 -1.16
N ARG A 24 -18.07 9.56 -2.08
CA ARG A 24 -19.44 9.17 -1.75
C ARG A 24 -19.51 7.89 -0.93
N ASN A 25 -18.61 6.94 -1.17
CA ASN A 25 -18.56 5.71 -0.38
C ASN A 25 -18.00 5.95 1.03
N PHE A 26 -17.20 7.00 1.23
CA PHE A 26 -16.73 7.44 2.55
C PHE A 26 -17.80 8.23 3.33
N SER A 27 -18.56 9.09 2.64
CA SER A 27 -19.60 9.92 3.27
C SER A 27 -20.88 9.17 3.63
N PHE A 28 -21.04 7.93 3.15
CA PHE A 28 -22.29 7.16 3.26
C PHE A 28 -22.02 5.77 3.84
N THR A 29 -21.56 5.71 5.10
CA THR A 29 -21.44 4.49 5.92
C THR A 29 -22.79 3.85 6.30
N GLY A 30 -23.87 4.20 5.59
CA GLY A 30 -25.21 3.64 5.76
C GLY A 30 -25.76 3.21 4.42
N SER A 31 -25.78 1.90 4.17
CA SER A 31 -26.50 1.22 3.07
C SER A 31 -26.65 2.03 1.78
N VAL A 32 -25.65 1.94 0.89
CA VAL A 32 -25.83 2.36 -0.52
C VAL A 32 -27.11 1.70 -1.02
N GLY A 33 -28.13 2.51 -1.37
CA GLY A 33 -29.36 1.98 -1.95
C GLY A 33 -29.00 1.09 -3.13
N SER A 34 -29.58 -0.11 -3.20
CA SER A 34 -29.22 -1.16 -4.16
C SER A 34 -29.11 -0.66 -5.61
N GLY A 35 -29.91 0.34 -6.00
CA GLY A 35 -29.84 1.00 -7.31
C GLY A 35 -28.55 1.80 -7.57
N ALA A 36 -28.03 2.55 -6.59
CA ALA A 36 -26.79 3.32 -6.78
C ALA A 36 -25.57 2.40 -6.92
N ALA A 37 -25.51 1.32 -6.12
CA ALA A 37 -24.45 0.32 -6.21
C ALA A 37 -24.42 -0.37 -7.59
N GLN A 38 -25.59 -0.71 -8.14
CA GLN A 38 -25.71 -1.30 -9.48
C GLN A 38 -25.24 -0.35 -10.57
N VAL A 39 -25.60 0.94 -10.48
CA VAL A 39 -25.12 1.96 -11.44
C VAL A 39 -23.60 2.07 -11.37
N TYR A 40 -23.01 2.10 -10.17
CA TYR A 40 -21.56 2.18 -10.06
C TYR A 40 -20.86 0.93 -10.62
N GLN A 41 -21.40 -0.26 -10.34
CA GLN A 41 -20.87 -1.50 -10.89
C GLN A 41 -20.97 -1.53 -12.43
N ALA A 42 -22.07 -1.02 -13.00
CA ALA A 42 -22.24 -0.94 -14.45
C ALA A 42 -21.20 -0.02 -15.12
N PHE A 43 -20.93 1.15 -14.55
CA PHE A 43 -19.88 2.05 -15.06
C PHE A 43 -18.49 1.43 -14.93
N ASN A 44 -18.17 0.80 -13.80
CA ASN A 44 -16.90 0.11 -13.60
C ASN A 44 -16.70 -1.04 -14.61
N LEU A 45 -17.76 -1.79 -14.90
CA LEU A 45 -17.74 -2.83 -15.94
C LEU A 45 -17.52 -2.23 -17.33
N LEU A 46 -18.20 -1.13 -17.64
CA LEU A 46 -18.07 -0.42 -18.93
C LEU A 46 -16.64 0.09 -19.15
N PHE A 47 -16.06 0.78 -18.17
CA PHE A 47 -14.68 1.25 -18.27
C PHE A 47 -13.70 0.09 -18.41
N THR A 48 -13.85 -0.96 -17.60
CA THR A 48 -13.00 -2.16 -17.66
C THR A 48 -13.10 -2.84 -19.03
N GLY A 49 -14.31 -2.94 -19.60
CA GLY A 49 -14.55 -3.47 -20.93
C GLY A 49 -13.86 -2.65 -22.03
N ILE A 50 -13.97 -1.31 -21.99
CA ILE A 50 -13.29 -0.43 -22.95
C ILE A 50 -11.77 -0.65 -22.91
N PHE A 51 -11.19 -0.66 -21.71
CA PHE A 51 -9.75 -0.86 -21.55
C PHE A 51 -9.29 -2.26 -21.93
N LEU A 52 -10.12 -3.28 -21.69
CA LEU A 52 -9.85 -4.65 -22.12
C LEU A 52 -9.82 -4.76 -23.65
N VAL A 53 -10.81 -4.17 -24.34
CA VAL A 53 -10.85 -4.14 -25.81
C VAL A 53 -9.63 -3.40 -26.36
N GLU A 54 -9.31 -2.23 -25.79
CA GLU A 54 -8.14 -1.46 -26.20
C GLU A 54 -6.83 -2.24 -26.01
N LEU A 55 -6.68 -2.93 -24.88
CA LEU A 55 -5.54 -3.79 -24.58
C LEU A 55 -5.43 -4.93 -25.58
N CYS A 56 -6.54 -5.63 -25.87
CA CYS A 56 -6.59 -6.71 -26.85
C CYS A 56 -6.18 -6.21 -28.24
N LEU A 57 -6.72 -5.08 -28.69
CA LEU A 57 -6.35 -4.47 -29.97
C LEU A 57 -4.85 -4.15 -30.03
N ARG A 58 -4.29 -3.55 -28.96
CA ARG A 58 -2.85 -3.28 -28.87
C ARG A 58 -2.02 -4.57 -28.86
N LEU A 59 -2.45 -5.60 -28.16
CA LEU A 59 -1.80 -6.91 -28.12
C LEU A 59 -1.80 -7.60 -29.49
N PHE A 60 -2.93 -7.57 -30.21
CA PHE A 60 -3.03 -8.13 -31.56
C PHE A 60 -2.16 -7.38 -32.58
N ALA A 61 -2.10 -6.05 -32.48
CA ALA A 61 -1.29 -5.23 -33.38
C ALA A 61 0.22 -5.38 -33.14
N LEU A 62 0.66 -5.40 -31.88
CA LEU A 62 2.09 -5.35 -31.51
C LEU A 62 2.69 -6.75 -31.24
N ARG A 63 1.88 -7.78 -30.97
CA ARG A 63 2.30 -9.16 -30.68
C ARG A 63 3.45 -9.23 -29.68
N ALA A 64 4.60 -9.79 -30.05
CA ALA A 64 5.78 -9.93 -29.18
C ALA A 64 6.42 -8.58 -28.80
N GLN A 65 6.24 -7.53 -29.61
CA GLN A 65 6.76 -6.20 -29.28
C GLN A 65 5.97 -5.55 -28.14
N PHE A 66 4.75 -6.01 -27.87
CA PHE A 66 3.93 -5.54 -26.75
C PHE A 66 4.67 -5.68 -25.41
N PHE A 67 5.29 -6.84 -25.17
CA PHE A 67 5.96 -7.16 -23.91
C PHE A 67 7.30 -6.45 -23.72
N ARG A 68 7.85 -5.82 -24.76
CA ARG A 68 9.08 -5.02 -24.64
C ARG A 68 8.84 -3.62 -24.10
N ASP A 69 7.62 -3.09 -24.23
CA ASP A 69 7.28 -1.76 -23.73
C ASP A 69 6.75 -1.84 -22.29
N SER A 70 7.49 -1.23 -21.35
CA SER A 70 7.11 -1.18 -19.93
C SER A 70 5.71 -0.60 -19.73
N TRP A 71 5.26 0.33 -20.57
CA TRP A 71 3.93 0.92 -20.45
C TRP A 71 2.81 -0.03 -20.82
N ASN A 72 3.05 -0.86 -21.84
CA ASN A 72 2.09 -1.86 -22.27
C ASN A 72 1.99 -3.00 -21.24
N LEU A 73 3.12 -3.41 -20.66
CA LEU A 73 3.14 -4.38 -19.56
C LEU A 73 2.44 -3.84 -18.31
N PHE A 74 2.70 -2.58 -17.94
CA PHE A 74 2.03 -1.93 -16.82
C PHE A 74 0.50 -1.87 -17.02
N ASP A 75 0.06 -1.44 -18.20
CA ASP A 75 -1.36 -1.36 -18.53
C ASP A 75 -2.03 -2.75 -18.55
N PHE A 76 -1.32 -3.77 -19.06
CA PHE A 76 -1.76 -5.17 -19.00
C PHE A 76 -2.02 -5.62 -17.55
N VAL A 77 -1.10 -5.35 -16.62
CA VAL A 77 -1.27 -5.69 -15.20
C VAL A 77 -2.49 -4.95 -14.61
N LEU A 78 -2.65 -3.67 -14.92
CA LEU A 78 -3.80 -2.91 -14.42
C LEU A 78 -5.14 -3.44 -14.96
N VAL A 79 -5.22 -3.81 -16.24
CA VAL A 79 -6.42 -4.44 -16.81
C VAL A 79 -6.67 -5.80 -16.17
N ALA A 80 -5.64 -6.62 -15.97
CA ALA A 80 -5.77 -7.92 -15.32
C ALA A 80 -6.32 -7.81 -13.89
N ILE A 81 -5.81 -6.87 -13.10
CA ILE A 81 -6.36 -6.54 -11.77
C ILE A 81 -7.83 -6.13 -11.88
N SER A 82 -8.19 -5.35 -12.89
CA SER A 82 -9.56 -4.86 -13.08
C SER A 82 -10.55 -5.97 -13.45
N VAL A 83 -10.10 -6.91 -14.26
CA VAL A 83 -10.86 -8.11 -14.60
C VAL A 83 -11.01 -9.02 -13.39
N ALA A 84 -9.94 -9.26 -12.63
CA ALA A 84 -9.99 -10.08 -11.41
C ALA A 84 -10.97 -9.51 -10.37
N ASP A 85 -10.94 -8.19 -10.15
CA ASP A 85 -11.88 -7.47 -9.27
C ASP A 85 -13.33 -7.63 -9.74
N THR A 86 -13.56 -7.57 -11.06
CA THR A 86 -14.89 -7.77 -11.66
C THR A 86 -15.38 -9.21 -11.48
N ILE A 87 -14.54 -10.21 -11.74
CA ILE A 87 -14.88 -11.64 -11.56
C ILE A 87 -15.25 -11.92 -10.09
N VAL A 88 -14.45 -11.39 -9.16
CA VAL A 88 -14.72 -11.47 -7.72
C VAL A 88 -16.06 -10.84 -7.38
N ALA A 89 -16.39 -9.68 -7.95
CA ALA A 89 -17.65 -9.00 -7.67
C ALA A 89 -18.88 -9.81 -8.14
N PHE A 90 -18.76 -10.54 -9.25
CA PHE A 90 -19.81 -11.43 -9.75
C PHE A 90 -19.86 -12.79 -9.04
N GLY A 91 -18.74 -13.29 -8.54
CA GLY A 91 -18.63 -14.58 -7.84
C GLY A 91 -19.12 -14.59 -6.39
N GLN A 92 -19.57 -13.45 -5.84
CA GLN A 92 -20.09 -13.32 -4.46
C GLN A 92 -21.47 -13.97 -4.23
N THR A 93 -21.94 -14.81 -5.15
CA THR A 93 -23.23 -15.52 -5.02
C THR A 93 -23.15 -16.83 -4.23
N GLY A 94 -21.98 -17.21 -3.71
CA GLY A 94 -21.79 -18.43 -2.90
C GLY A 94 -21.24 -18.16 -1.50
N GLU A 95 -21.71 -18.93 -0.52
CA GLU A 95 -21.19 -18.99 0.85
C GLU A 95 -19.75 -19.51 0.86
N GLU A 96 -18.72 -18.65 0.86
CA GLU A 96 -17.33 -19.12 0.93
C GLU A 96 -16.40 -18.24 1.81
N SER A 97 -15.76 -18.94 2.75
CA SER A 97 -14.50 -18.73 3.50
C SER A 97 -13.98 -17.32 3.84
N SER A 98 -13.77 -17.07 5.14
CA SER A 98 -13.19 -15.83 5.73
C SER A 98 -11.85 -15.36 5.12
N SER A 99 -11.00 -16.28 4.66
CA SER A 99 -9.74 -15.95 4.00
C SER A 99 -9.94 -15.29 2.62
N PHE A 100 -10.97 -15.70 1.87
CA PHE A 100 -11.28 -15.11 0.57
C PHE A 100 -11.65 -13.63 0.74
N LEU A 101 -12.49 -13.31 1.73
CA LEU A 101 -12.91 -11.94 2.05
C LEU A 101 -11.74 -10.98 2.34
N SER A 102 -10.64 -11.47 2.94
CA SER A 102 -9.45 -10.65 3.22
C SER A 102 -8.70 -10.30 1.93
N VAL A 103 -8.54 -11.26 1.02
CA VAL A 103 -7.96 -11.02 -0.31
C VAL A 103 -8.85 -10.10 -1.13
N LEU A 104 -10.18 -10.24 -1.03
CA LEU A 104 -11.13 -9.33 -1.70
C LEU A 104 -10.98 -7.88 -1.21
N ARG A 105 -10.74 -7.69 0.09
CA ARG A 105 -10.52 -6.35 0.67
C ARG A 105 -9.26 -5.70 0.10
N LEU A 106 -8.19 -6.48 -0.11
CA LEU A 106 -6.97 -6.00 -0.74
C LEU A 106 -7.19 -5.68 -2.23
N LEU A 107 -7.86 -6.57 -2.98
CA LEU A 107 -8.20 -6.36 -4.39
C LEU A 107 -9.03 -5.09 -4.61
N LYS A 108 -9.98 -4.82 -3.71
CA LYS A 108 -10.73 -3.55 -3.70
C LYS A 108 -9.83 -2.32 -3.55
N GLY A 109 -8.72 -2.41 -2.82
CA GLY A 109 -7.72 -1.32 -2.72
C GLY A 109 -6.98 -1.08 -4.02
N PHE A 110 -6.71 -2.14 -4.80
CA PHE A 110 -5.98 -2.04 -6.07
C PHE A 110 -6.77 -1.33 -7.19
N ARG A 111 -8.08 -1.09 -7.04
CA ARG A 111 -8.85 -0.28 -8.00
C ARG A 111 -8.26 1.14 -8.17
N VAL A 112 -7.64 1.69 -7.12
CA VAL A 112 -6.99 3.01 -7.15
C VAL A 112 -5.76 2.98 -8.06
N ALA A 113 -5.12 1.83 -8.25
CA ALA A 113 -4.00 1.68 -9.18
C ALA A 113 -4.39 2.00 -10.63
N ARG A 114 -5.69 1.95 -10.99
CA ARG A 114 -6.17 2.37 -12.32
C ARG A 114 -5.90 3.86 -12.58
N VAL A 115 -5.89 4.70 -11.54
CA VAL A 115 -5.55 6.14 -11.63
C VAL A 115 -4.10 6.33 -12.08
N LEU A 116 -3.22 5.37 -11.81
CA LEU A 116 -1.82 5.40 -12.26
C LEU A 116 -1.69 5.34 -13.80
N ARG A 117 -2.75 5.03 -14.54
CA ARG A 117 -2.75 5.20 -16.01
C ARG A 117 -2.57 6.66 -16.43
N LEU A 118 -2.93 7.62 -15.58
CA LEU A 118 -2.63 9.04 -15.79
C LEU A 118 -1.12 9.31 -15.87
N LEU A 119 -0.28 8.48 -15.23
CA LEU A 119 1.17 8.61 -15.34
C LEU A 119 1.64 8.50 -16.79
N ARG A 120 0.91 7.79 -17.66
CA ARG A 120 1.24 7.63 -19.08
C ARG A 120 1.10 8.94 -19.86
N LEU A 121 0.27 9.86 -19.37
CA LEU A 121 0.11 11.20 -19.96
C LEU A 121 1.34 12.07 -19.71
N PHE A 122 1.97 11.87 -18.54
CA PHE A 122 3.10 12.66 -18.08
C PHE A 122 4.40 11.88 -18.26
N LYS A 123 4.98 11.98 -19.46
CA LYS A 123 6.29 11.37 -19.77
C LYS A 123 7.39 11.77 -18.78
N GLU A 124 7.39 13.03 -18.35
CA GLU A 124 8.32 13.56 -17.35
C GLU A 124 8.18 12.87 -15.98
N LEU A 125 6.94 12.64 -15.54
CA LEU A 125 6.67 11.97 -14.28
C LEU A 125 7.19 10.53 -14.29
N TRP A 126 7.05 9.84 -15.43
CA TRP A 126 7.61 8.50 -15.59
C TRP A 126 9.13 8.47 -15.62
N LEU A 127 9.77 9.50 -16.20
CA LEU A 127 11.22 9.64 -16.13
C LEU A 127 11.69 9.76 -14.67
N MET A 128 11.00 10.57 -13.87
CA MET A 128 11.27 10.69 -12.44
C MET A 128 11.04 9.37 -11.69
N VAL A 129 9.94 8.66 -11.95
CA VAL A 129 9.65 7.36 -11.36
C VAL A 129 10.73 6.34 -11.71
N ARG A 130 11.21 6.30 -12.96
CA ARG A 130 12.33 5.44 -13.36
C ARG A 130 13.61 5.80 -12.62
N GLY A 131 13.90 7.08 -12.43
CA GLY A 131 15.02 7.54 -11.60
C GLY A 131 14.90 7.05 -10.16
N LEU A 132 13.71 7.18 -9.56
CA LEU A 132 13.43 6.69 -8.22
C LEU A 132 13.64 5.18 -8.10
N ILE A 133 13.11 4.40 -9.05
CA ILE A 133 13.28 2.94 -9.10
C ILE A 133 14.76 2.57 -9.21
N GLY A 134 15.53 3.33 -9.98
CA GLY A 134 16.99 3.15 -10.06
C GLY A 134 17.67 3.31 -8.70
N SER A 135 17.24 4.29 -7.91
CA SER A 135 17.77 4.56 -6.56
C SER A 135 17.31 3.55 -5.51
N LEU A 136 16.21 2.81 -5.74
CA LEU A 136 15.70 1.83 -4.78
C LEU A 136 16.72 0.75 -4.42
N ARG A 137 17.60 0.36 -5.34
CA ARG A 137 18.65 -0.62 -5.04
C ARG A 137 19.59 -0.11 -3.95
N VAL A 138 20.03 1.14 -4.07
CA VAL A 138 20.92 1.76 -3.08
C VAL A 138 20.17 1.95 -1.77
N LEU A 139 18.95 2.49 -1.83
CA LEU A 139 18.09 2.66 -0.66
C LEU A 139 17.87 1.34 0.08
N PHE A 140 17.65 0.23 -0.64
CA PHE A 140 17.49 -1.08 -0.03
C PHE A 140 18.71 -1.48 0.79
N TRP A 141 19.92 -1.35 0.24
CA TRP A 141 21.15 -1.65 0.99
C TRP A 141 21.37 -0.70 2.16
N THR A 142 21.01 0.57 2.03
CA THR A 142 21.03 1.54 3.13
C THR A 142 20.07 1.12 4.25
N TRP A 143 18.85 0.69 3.91
CA TRP A 143 17.88 0.16 4.88
C TRP A 143 18.37 -1.12 5.56
N VAL A 144 19.01 -2.02 4.83
CA VAL A 144 19.62 -3.24 5.39
C VAL A 144 20.73 -2.88 6.39
N LEU A 145 21.64 -1.98 6.01
CA LEU A 145 22.70 -1.52 6.90
C LEU A 145 22.12 -0.87 8.16
N LEU A 146 21.08 -0.05 8.00
CA LEU A 146 20.41 0.60 9.11
C LEU A 146 19.76 -0.41 10.06
N ALA A 147 19.08 -1.42 9.52
CA ALA A 147 18.46 -2.48 10.31
C ALA A 147 19.52 -3.27 11.12
N VAL A 148 20.70 -3.52 10.54
CA VAL A 148 21.82 -4.17 11.24
C VAL A 148 22.32 -3.30 12.40
N ILE A 149 22.50 -1.99 12.17
CA ILE A 149 22.92 -1.05 13.22
C ILE A 149 21.90 -1.03 14.37
N ILE A 150 20.61 -0.88 14.04
CA ILE A 150 19.52 -0.89 15.04
C ILE A 150 19.51 -2.22 15.81
N TYR A 151 19.72 -3.36 15.14
CA TYR A 151 19.79 -4.66 15.79
C TYR A 151 20.95 -4.77 16.79
N MET A 152 22.14 -4.28 16.43
CA MET A 152 23.30 -4.26 17.34
C MET A 152 23.00 -3.44 18.60
N PHE A 153 22.47 -2.24 18.44
CA PHE A 153 22.10 -1.40 19.58
C PHE A 153 20.95 -1.99 20.39
N ALA A 154 19.99 -2.66 19.77
CA ALA A 154 18.89 -3.32 20.46
C ALA A 154 19.39 -4.45 21.38
N ILE A 155 20.39 -5.23 20.95
CA ILE A 155 21.01 -6.26 21.81
C ILE A 155 21.63 -5.61 23.05
N VAL A 156 22.40 -4.53 22.86
CA VAL A 156 23.03 -3.82 23.98
C VAL A 156 21.96 -3.24 24.93
N LEU A 157 20.92 -2.62 24.39
CA LEU A 157 19.82 -2.05 25.17
C LEU A 157 19.11 -3.12 26.02
N VAL A 158 18.82 -4.29 25.44
CA VAL A 158 18.18 -5.40 26.16
C VAL A 158 19.11 -5.97 27.24
N GLN A 159 20.42 -6.05 26.98
CA GLN A 159 21.40 -6.53 27.94
C GLN A 159 21.60 -5.57 29.12
N VAL A 160 21.60 -4.27 28.87
CA VAL A 160 21.87 -3.24 29.88
C VAL A 160 20.61 -2.87 30.66
N VAL A 161 19.47 -2.74 29.97
CA VAL A 161 18.23 -2.17 30.53
C VAL A 161 17.11 -3.22 30.63
N GLY A 162 17.10 -4.21 29.74
CA GLY A 162 16.01 -5.20 29.63
C GLY A 162 16.06 -6.37 30.62
N GLN A 163 17.14 -6.51 31.42
CA GLN A 163 17.22 -7.56 32.43
C GLN A 163 16.46 -7.15 33.69
N PRO A 164 15.50 -7.97 34.20
CA PRO A 164 14.85 -7.68 35.46
C PRO A 164 15.88 -7.83 36.59
N GLN A 165 16.38 -6.71 37.12
CA GLN A 165 17.16 -6.73 38.36
C GLN A 165 16.27 -7.32 39.45
N SER A 166 16.62 -8.53 39.88
CA SER A 166 16.08 -9.11 41.10
C SER A 166 16.58 -8.28 42.28
N GLU A 167 15.69 -7.99 43.23
CA GLU A 167 15.96 -7.38 44.54
C GLU A 167 16.14 -5.85 44.61
N HIS A 168 15.04 -5.11 44.52
CA HIS A 168 14.44 -4.43 45.69
C HIS A 168 13.21 -3.64 45.22
N VAL A 169 12.02 -4.20 45.49
CA VAL A 169 10.75 -3.53 45.25
C VAL A 169 10.60 -2.39 46.28
N LEU A 170 11.02 -1.19 45.90
CA LEU A 170 10.33 0.02 46.33
C LEU A 170 9.35 0.40 45.22
N ASP A 171 8.15 0.73 45.67
CA ASP A 171 6.89 0.83 44.95
C ASP A 171 6.90 1.82 43.77
N VAL A 172 7.52 1.44 42.64
CA VAL A 172 7.42 2.12 41.34
C VAL A 172 6.99 1.11 40.27
N GLY A 173 5.84 0.48 40.50
CA GLY A 173 5.28 -0.58 39.63
C GLY A 173 5.07 -0.13 38.18
N ASP A 174 4.70 1.13 37.95
CA ASP A 174 4.44 1.64 36.60
C ASP A 174 5.72 1.80 35.75
N MET A 175 6.86 2.07 36.38
CA MET A 175 8.09 2.43 35.67
C MET A 175 8.87 1.20 35.17
N SER A 176 9.00 0.18 36.03
CA SER A 176 9.62 -1.10 35.66
C SER A 176 8.82 -1.83 34.57
N LEU A 177 7.49 -1.71 34.59
CA LEU A 177 6.60 -2.19 33.52
C LEU A 177 6.82 -1.44 32.20
N THR A 178 7.01 -0.13 32.23
CA THR A 178 7.21 0.70 31.03
C THR A 178 8.54 0.37 30.34
N VAL A 179 9.63 0.25 31.11
CA VAL A 179 10.96 -0.11 30.59
C VAL A 179 11.01 -1.55 30.06
N ALA A 180 10.35 -2.51 30.74
CA ALA A 180 10.22 -3.88 30.24
C ALA A 180 9.34 -3.99 28.97
N GLN A 181 8.35 -3.10 28.80
CA GLN A 181 7.54 -3.02 27.58
C GLN A 181 8.33 -2.46 26.39
N LEU A 182 9.19 -1.48 26.63
CA LEU A 182 10.04 -0.85 25.61
C LEU A 182 11.25 -1.73 25.22
N CYS A 183 11.96 -2.30 26.22
CA CYS A 183 13.28 -2.92 26.06
C CYS A 183 13.33 -4.40 26.45
N GLY A 184 12.19 -5.05 26.71
CA GLY A 184 12.17 -6.42 27.25
C GLY A 184 12.58 -7.53 26.27
N ASN A 185 12.60 -7.26 24.96
CA ASN A 185 13.15 -8.19 23.97
C ASN A 185 13.71 -7.44 22.76
N VAL A 186 14.51 -8.13 21.94
CA VAL A 186 15.23 -7.52 20.82
C VAL A 186 14.28 -6.88 19.79
N PRO A 187 13.18 -7.52 19.32
CA PRO A 187 12.26 -6.89 18.37
C PRO A 187 11.60 -5.61 18.90
N ARG A 188 11.25 -5.57 20.19
CA ARG A 188 10.68 -4.36 20.82
C ARG A 188 11.74 -3.25 20.94
N ALA A 189 12.94 -3.59 21.42
CA ALA A 189 14.05 -2.65 21.48
C ALA A 189 14.44 -2.10 20.09
N MET A 190 14.40 -2.93 19.05
CA MET A 190 14.60 -2.48 17.66
C MET A 190 13.52 -1.47 17.23
N PHE A 191 12.25 -1.72 17.56
CA PHE A 191 11.16 -0.80 17.23
C PHE A 191 11.28 0.52 18.01
N THR A 192 11.60 0.47 19.30
CA THR A 192 11.85 1.67 20.12
C THR A 192 13.05 2.47 19.61
N LEU A 193 14.15 1.83 19.25
CA LEU A 193 15.32 2.50 18.65
C LEU A 193 15.01 3.10 17.27
N PHE A 194 14.16 2.42 16.49
CA PHE A 194 13.67 2.98 15.23
C PHE A 194 12.83 4.24 15.47
N GLN A 195 11.90 4.23 16.44
CA GLN A 195 11.12 5.41 16.82
C GLN A 195 12.01 6.57 17.31
N LEU A 196 13.02 6.27 18.12
CA LEU A 196 14.01 7.27 18.57
C LEU A 196 14.76 7.88 17.39
N MET A 197 15.18 7.06 16.42
CA MET A 197 15.87 7.53 15.21
C MET A 197 14.97 8.39 14.32
N THR A 198 13.68 8.06 14.20
CA THR A 198 12.70 8.90 13.49
C THR A 198 12.25 10.12 14.31
N THR A 199 12.79 10.27 15.53
CA THR A 199 12.44 11.32 16.49
C THR A 199 10.96 11.36 16.86
N GLU A 200 10.23 10.26 16.64
CA GLU A 200 8.85 10.14 17.10
C GLU A 200 8.83 9.72 18.58
N GLY A 201 8.10 10.45 19.42
CA GLY A 201 7.88 10.09 20.82
C GLY A 201 9.13 10.08 21.70
N TRP A 202 10.24 10.68 21.24
CA TRP A 202 11.52 10.64 21.98
C TRP A 202 11.43 11.27 23.37
N ALA A 203 10.59 12.31 23.54
CA ALA A 203 10.40 12.99 24.81
C ALA A 203 9.74 12.08 25.87
N ASP A 204 8.82 11.20 25.44
CA ASP A 204 8.16 10.26 26.35
C ASP A 204 9.10 9.11 26.72
N ILE A 205 9.92 8.67 25.76
CA ILE A 205 10.95 7.64 25.98
C ILE A 205 12.08 8.17 26.87
N SER A 206 12.54 9.41 26.66
CA SER A 206 13.61 10.00 27.46
C SER A 206 13.16 10.25 28.89
N ARG A 207 11.93 10.74 29.10
CA ARG A 207 11.34 10.87 30.44
C ARG A 207 11.17 9.52 31.13
N GLY A 208 10.87 8.47 30.38
CA GLY A 208 10.85 7.11 30.89
C GLY A 208 12.24 6.57 31.28
N MET A 209 13.33 7.17 30.81
CA MET A 209 14.70 6.76 31.15
C MET A 209 15.39 7.69 32.16
N GLU A 210 15.08 8.97 32.19
CA GLU A 210 15.68 9.95 33.11
C GLU A 210 15.26 9.72 34.57
N ASN A 211 14.14 9.03 34.78
CA ASN A 211 13.64 8.66 36.10
C ASN A 211 14.15 7.27 36.59
N LEU A 212 15.08 6.62 35.85
CA LEU A 212 15.81 5.39 36.24
C LEU A 212 16.96 5.72 37.19
#